data_AF-A0A1V4HE65-F1
#
_entry.id   AF-A0A1V4HE65-F1
#
_cell.length_a   1.000
_cell.length_b   1.000
_cell.length_c   1.000
_cell.angle_alpha   90.00
_cell.angle_beta   90.00
_cell.angle_gamma   90.00
#
_symmetry.space_group_name_H-M   'P 1'
#
loop_
_entity.id
_entity.type
_entity.pdbx_description
1 polymer ?
#
loop_
_entity_poly.entity_id
_entity_poly.type
_entity_poly.pdbx_seq_one_letter_code
_entity_poly.pdbx_strand_id
1 'polypeptide(L)'
;MSGVNLNQNQQEMRDAVERCLKMLRDDIRQGNKLPYDRKMEVYAEMAKAAHELHMSLDPKPKHHRYMIENRGVEPEHPEFYDHIHPAEDLIKYLDDKHANDDPEDQTLGHTFEFPVFSRRWGHKDSYKVTRNEQGWSFSFHKNEQGDKTGSPALYRFLDHDSINYPQELPGYLEWLWIQAEEQGLSHDEVQESINDLADWVSACESSTPRGVFRGFK
;
A
#
# COMPACT_ATOMS: atom_id res chain seq x y z
N MET A 1 19.95 17.20 -10.07
CA MET A 1 18.55 17.49 -9.72
C MET A 1 17.76 17.63 -11.00
N SER A 2 16.71 16.82 -11.15
CA SER A 2 15.82 16.66 -12.31
C SER A 2 14.66 17.66 -12.33
N GLY A 3 14.76 18.74 -11.55
CA GLY A 3 13.67 19.70 -11.31
C GLY A 3 13.09 20.33 -12.58
N VAL A 4 11.87 20.84 -12.43
CA VAL A 4 11.12 21.49 -13.49
C VAL A 4 11.60 22.94 -13.64
N ASN A 5 11.97 23.34 -14.86
CA ASN A 5 12.32 24.74 -15.14
C ASN A 5 11.04 25.57 -15.27
N LEU A 6 10.86 26.54 -14.37
CA LEU A 6 9.70 27.42 -14.32
C LEU A 6 9.97 28.75 -15.01
N ASN A 7 8.97 29.27 -15.73
CA ASN A 7 8.96 30.67 -16.14
C ASN A 7 8.61 31.59 -14.97
N GLN A 8 8.70 32.91 -15.18
CA GLN A 8 8.44 33.89 -14.11
C GLN A 8 7.05 33.73 -13.47
N ASN A 9 5.99 33.62 -14.27
CA ASN A 9 4.62 33.48 -13.75
C ASN A 9 4.47 32.17 -12.96
N GLN A 10 5.08 31.09 -13.44
CA GLN A 10 5.09 29.80 -12.74
C GLN A 10 5.86 29.86 -11.42
N GLN A 11 6.97 30.59 -11.38
CA GLN A 11 7.72 30.80 -10.16
C GLN A 11 6.91 31.61 -9.14
N GLU A 12 6.19 32.65 -9.58
CA GLU A 12 5.31 33.42 -8.70
C GLU A 12 4.19 32.55 -8.10
N MET A 13 3.61 31.64 -8.89
CA MET A 13 2.63 30.66 -8.37
C MET A 13 3.27 29.66 -7.40
N ARG A 14 4.47 29.14 -7.71
CA ARG A 14 5.23 28.26 -6.80
C ARG A 14 5.48 28.95 -5.47
N ASP A 15 5.96 30.19 -5.48
CA ASP A 15 6.25 30.97 -4.28
C ASP A 15 4.98 31.22 -3.45
N ALA A 16 3.83 31.44 -4.09
CA ALA A 16 2.54 31.56 -3.41
C ALA A 16 2.13 30.25 -2.71
N VAL A 17 2.29 29.10 -3.38
CA VAL A 17 2.01 27.79 -2.81
C VAL A 17 2.92 27.51 -1.61
N GLU A 18 4.24 27.69 -1.75
CA GLU A 18 5.21 27.46 -0.67
C GLU A 18 4.95 28.38 0.54
N ARG A 19 4.59 29.64 0.30
CA ARG A 19 4.20 30.59 1.36
C ARG A 19 2.97 30.09 2.12
N CYS A 20 1.91 29.69 1.42
CA CYS A 20 0.68 29.22 2.04
C CYS A 20 0.92 27.92 2.82
N LEU A 21 1.64 26.96 2.24
CA LEU A 21 2.03 25.72 2.91
C LEU A 21 2.81 25.98 4.20
N LYS A 22 3.77 26.89 4.17
CA LYS A 22 4.53 27.29 5.36
C LYS A 22 3.61 27.84 6.44
N MET A 23 2.70 28.76 6.08
CA MET A 23 1.74 29.34 7.04
C MET A 23 0.83 28.28 7.67
N LEU A 24 0.29 27.36 6.86
CA LEU A 24 -0.58 26.29 7.34
C LEU A 24 0.18 25.29 8.23
N ARG A 25 1.40 24.90 7.86
CA ARG A 25 2.24 24.01 8.68
C ARG A 25 2.62 24.65 10.01
N ASP A 26 3.02 25.92 9.99
CA ASP A 26 3.37 26.64 11.22
C ASP A 26 2.15 26.79 12.15
N ASP A 27 0.96 27.04 11.59
CA ASP A 27 -0.30 27.05 12.33
C ASP A 27 -0.59 25.70 13.01
N ILE A 28 -0.52 24.61 12.25
CA ILE A 28 -0.74 23.25 12.77
C ILE A 28 0.25 22.96 13.91
N ARG A 29 1.54 23.27 13.71
CA ARG A 29 2.59 23.07 14.73
C ARG A 29 2.36 23.90 15.99
N GLN A 30 1.79 25.09 15.85
CA GLN A 30 1.49 25.99 16.97
C GLN A 30 0.15 25.71 17.64
N GLY A 31 -0.58 24.66 17.22
CA GLY A 31 -1.83 24.25 17.83
C GLY A 31 -3.07 24.91 17.21
N ASN A 32 -3.06 25.21 15.92
CA ASN A 32 -4.17 25.78 15.16
C ASN A 32 -4.65 27.13 15.73
N LYS A 33 -3.75 28.12 15.74
CA LYS A 33 -3.99 29.46 16.28
C LYS A 33 -4.54 30.45 15.26
N LEU A 34 -4.40 30.17 13.97
CA LEU A 34 -4.97 30.99 12.90
C LEU A 34 -6.50 31.01 13.05
N PRO A 35 -7.13 32.21 12.98
CA PRO A 35 -8.57 32.31 12.88
C PRO A 35 -9.09 31.49 11.69
N TYR A 36 -10.24 30.85 11.87
CA TYR A 36 -10.83 29.97 10.84
C TYR A 36 -10.95 30.66 9.48
N ASP A 37 -11.49 31.88 9.42
CA ASP A 37 -11.67 32.63 8.17
C ASP A 37 -10.32 32.88 7.48
N ARG A 38 -9.29 33.26 8.25
CA ARG A 38 -7.95 33.46 7.72
C ARG A 38 -7.34 32.14 7.22
N LYS A 39 -7.60 31.04 7.91
CA LYS A 39 -7.15 29.71 7.49
C LYS A 39 -7.81 29.30 6.18
N MET A 40 -9.11 29.54 6.03
CA MET A 40 -9.85 29.28 4.78
C MET A 40 -9.34 30.13 3.62
N GLU A 41 -9.02 31.41 3.85
CA GLU A 41 -8.37 32.25 2.84
C GLU A 41 -7.03 31.68 2.37
N VAL A 42 -6.19 31.20 3.30
CA VAL A 42 -4.88 30.62 2.97
C VAL A 42 -5.04 29.30 2.21
N TYR A 43 -6.02 28.45 2.58
CA TYR A 43 -6.33 27.25 1.81
C TYR A 43 -6.81 27.58 0.40
N ALA A 44 -7.72 28.54 0.24
CA ALA A 44 -8.23 28.94 -1.07
C ALA A 44 -7.15 29.55 -1.96
N GLU A 45 -6.26 30.37 -1.39
CA GLU A 45 -5.10 30.94 -2.09
C GLU A 45 -4.13 29.84 -2.55
N MET A 46 -3.81 28.90 -1.66
CA MET A 46 -2.97 27.74 -1.98
C MET A 46 -3.58 26.88 -3.09
N ALA A 47 -4.85 26.51 -2.95
CA ALA A 47 -5.55 25.63 -3.87
C ALA A 47 -5.60 26.24 -5.27
N LYS A 48 -5.95 27.53 -5.36
CA LYS A 48 -5.97 28.27 -6.62
C LYS A 48 -4.58 28.32 -7.26
N ALA A 49 -3.55 28.74 -6.51
CA ALA A 49 -2.20 28.86 -7.05
C ALA A 49 -1.62 27.51 -7.48
N ALA A 50 -1.85 26.45 -6.70
CA ALA A 50 -1.39 25.10 -7.02
C ALA A 50 -2.09 24.54 -8.25
N HIS A 51 -3.41 24.74 -8.37
CA HIS A 51 -4.17 24.33 -9.53
C HIS A 51 -3.75 25.09 -10.80
N GLU A 52 -3.63 26.41 -10.74
CA GLU A 52 -3.17 27.22 -11.87
C GLU A 52 -1.74 26.84 -12.30
N LEU A 53 -0.85 26.60 -11.33
CA LEU A 53 0.51 26.12 -11.59
C LEU A 53 0.50 24.75 -12.29
N HIS A 54 -0.25 23.77 -11.74
CA HIS A 54 -0.42 22.46 -12.36
C HIS A 54 -0.95 22.57 -13.79
N MET A 55 -1.96 23.41 -14.02
CA MET A 55 -2.55 23.59 -15.34
C MET A 55 -1.59 24.26 -16.34
N SER A 56 -0.65 25.07 -15.87
CA SER A 56 0.35 25.75 -16.70
C SER A 56 1.54 24.87 -17.13
N LEU A 57 1.72 23.70 -16.52
CA LEU A 57 2.88 22.82 -16.74
C LEU A 57 2.62 21.77 -17.82
N ASP A 58 3.66 21.48 -18.58
CA ASP A 58 3.72 20.39 -19.58
C ASP A 58 5.11 19.70 -19.52
N PRO A 59 5.19 18.38 -19.26
CA PRO A 59 4.08 17.47 -18.94
C PRO A 59 3.38 17.83 -17.63
N LYS A 60 2.14 17.37 -17.47
CA LYS A 60 1.35 17.55 -16.25
C LYS A 60 2.07 16.93 -15.03
N PRO A 61 2.10 17.62 -13.88
CA PRO A 61 2.68 17.08 -12.65
C PRO A 61 2.06 15.74 -12.24
N LYS A 62 2.91 14.76 -11.96
CA LYS A 62 2.50 13.47 -11.41
C LYS A 62 2.24 13.59 -9.90
N HIS A 63 1.18 12.95 -9.44
CA HIS A 63 0.84 12.76 -8.02
C HIS A 63 0.78 11.27 -7.72
N HIS A 64 0.94 10.91 -6.44
CA HIS A 64 0.78 9.52 -6.02
C HIS A 64 -0.64 9.00 -6.30
N ARG A 65 -0.78 7.74 -6.71
CA ARG A 65 -2.06 7.07 -6.96
C ARG A 65 -3.01 7.19 -5.77
N TYR A 66 -2.52 6.89 -4.56
CA TYR A 66 -3.32 6.98 -3.34
C TYR A 66 -3.81 8.42 -3.05
N MET A 67 -3.09 9.44 -3.52
CA MET A 67 -3.50 10.84 -3.37
C MET A 67 -4.76 11.08 -4.21
N ILE A 68 -4.76 10.64 -5.47
CA ILE A 68 -5.89 10.78 -6.39
C ILE A 68 -7.11 10.03 -5.86
N GLU A 69 -6.92 8.79 -5.42
CA GLU A 69 -8.00 7.98 -4.83
C GLU A 69 -8.61 8.62 -3.59
N ASN A 70 -7.78 9.13 -2.67
CA ASN A 70 -8.26 9.78 -1.44
C ASN A 70 -8.96 11.12 -1.69
N ARG A 71 -8.57 11.86 -2.74
CA ARG A 71 -9.24 13.11 -3.13
C ARG A 71 -10.55 12.83 -3.87
N GLY A 72 -10.66 11.71 -4.59
CA GLY A 72 -11.86 11.34 -5.35
C GLY A 72 -12.12 12.24 -6.57
N VAL A 73 -11.15 13.06 -6.95
CA VAL A 73 -11.18 13.98 -8.09
C VAL A 73 -9.80 14.00 -8.77
N GLU A 74 -9.77 14.22 -10.07
CA GLU A 74 -8.53 14.29 -10.85
C GLU A 74 -7.70 15.55 -10.50
N PRO A 75 -6.36 15.53 -10.66
CA PRO A 75 -5.48 16.68 -10.39
C PRO A 75 -5.82 17.97 -11.15
N GLU A 76 -6.47 17.85 -12.31
CA GLU A 76 -6.97 18.97 -13.10
C GLU A 76 -8.28 19.56 -12.57
N HIS A 77 -8.90 18.97 -11.55
CA HIS A 77 -10.04 19.56 -10.87
C HIS A 77 -9.55 20.53 -9.78
N PRO A 78 -10.13 21.75 -9.65
CA PRO A 78 -9.69 22.72 -8.64
C PRO A 78 -9.71 22.18 -7.20
N GLU A 79 -10.74 21.38 -6.85
CA GLU A 79 -10.90 20.80 -5.50
C GLU A 79 -9.81 19.78 -5.14
N PHE A 80 -9.03 19.29 -6.11
CA PHE A 80 -7.91 18.40 -5.84
C PHE A 80 -6.92 19.07 -4.87
N TYR A 81 -6.65 20.37 -5.06
CA TYR A 81 -5.71 21.15 -4.25
C TYR A 81 -6.33 21.83 -3.03
N ASP A 82 -7.60 21.56 -2.70
CA ASP A 82 -8.24 22.01 -1.44
C ASP A 82 -7.71 21.26 -0.19
N HIS A 83 -6.48 20.75 -0.27
CA HIS A 83 -5.77 20.10 0.82
C HIS A 83 -4.26 20.31 0.71
N ILE A 84 -3.58 20.25 1.85
CA ILE A 84 -2.15 20.51 1.98
C ILE A 84 -1.31 19.46 1.22
N HIS A 85 -1.64 18.17 1.32
CA HIS A 85 -0.82 17.11 0.72
C HIS A 85 -0.69 17.16 -0.82
N PRO A 86 -1.76 17.35 -1.61
CA PRO A 86 -1.64 17.58 -3.05
C PRO A 86 -0.72 18.74 -3.43
N ALA A 87 -0.78 19.85 -2.67
CA ALA A 87 0.11 20.99 -2.88
C ALA A 87 1.57 20.66 -2.51
N GLU A 88 1.80 19.86 -1.46
CA GLU A 88 3.14 19.37 -1.10
C GLU A 88 3.72 18.46 -2.19
N ASP A 89 2.92 17.53 -2.72
CA ASP A 89 3.33 16.64 -3.81
C ASP A 89 3.65 17.43 -5.08
N LEU A 90 2.89 18.48 -5.40
CA LEU A 90 3.24 19.38 -6.49
C LEU A 90 4.62 20.01 -6.28
N ILE A 91 4.92 20.56 -5.09
CA ILE A 91 6.23 21.15 -4.81
C ILE A 91 7.35 20.11 -4.93
N LYS A 92 7.15 18.90 -4.39
CA LYS A 92 8.13 17.81 -4.53
C LYS A 92 8.41 17.47 -6.00
N TYR A 93 7.36 17.38 -6.83
CA TYR A 93 7.50 17.14 -8.28
C TYR A 93 8.32 18.23 -8.98
N LEU A 94 8.14 19.50 -8.57
CA LEU A 94 8.89 20.62 -9.12
C LEU A 94 10.38 20.53 -8.80
N ASP A 95 10.73 20.02 -7.62
CA ASP A 95 12.12 19.82 -7.19
C ASP A 95 12.74 18.56 -7.82
N ASP A 96 11.96 17.50 -7.94
CA ASP A 96 12.32 16.25 -8.60
C ASP A 96 11.09 15.59 -9.26
N LYS A 97 11.13 15.45 -10.58
CA LYS A 97 10.05 14.87 -11.40
C LYS A 97 9.68 13.43 -11.00
N HIS A 98 10.58 12.73 -10.31
CA HIS A 98 10.40 11.37 -9.84
C HIS A 98 9.97 11.28 -8.36
N ALA A 99 9.81 12.40 -7.66
CA ALA A 99 9.50 12.40 -6.23
C ALA A 99 8.15 11.75 -5.87
N ASN A 100 7.23 11.71 -6.83
CA ASN A 100 5.89 11.14 -6.68
C ASN A 100 5.70 9.90 -7.57
N ASP A 101 6.79 9.24 -7.97
CA ASP A 101 6.68 7.94 -8.63
C ASP A 101 6.18 6.92 -7.61
N ASP A 102 4.99 6.39 -7.84
CA ASP A 102 4.48 5.26 -7.06
C ASP A 102 5.42 4.05 -7.26
N PRO A 103 5.65 3.27 -6.19
CA PRO A 103 6.41 2.03 -6.31
C PRO A 103 5.82 1.12 -7.39
N GLU A 104 6.69 0.52 -8.19
CA GLU A 104 6.26 -0.48 -9.16
C GLU A 104 6.06 -1.82 -8.45
N ASP A 105 4.98 -2.54 -8.77
CA ASP A 105 4.81 -3.92 -8.32
C ASP A 105 5.86 -4.81 -8.99
N GLN A 106 6.78 -5.34 -8.17
CA GLN A 106 7.89 -6.16 -8.64
C GLN A 106 7.68 -7.66 -8.42
N THR A 107 6.56 -8.06 -7.80
CA THR A 107 6.38 -9.44 -7.31
C THR A 107 5.22 -10.18 -7.96
N LEU A 108 4.48 -9.53 -8.85
CA LEU A 108 3.46 -10.21 -9.64
C LEU A 108 4.11 -11.31 -10.51
N GLY A 109 3.62 -12.54 -10.38
CA GLY A 109 4.18 -13.73 -11.03
C GLY A 109 5.31 -14.42 -10.26
N HIS A 110 5.81 -13.83 -9.16
CA HIS A 110 6.81 -14.49 -8.31
C HIS A 110 6.21 -15.65 -7.53
N THR A 111 7.05 -16.65 -7.26
CA THR A 111 6.71 -17.83 -6.46
C THR A 111 7.53 -17.84 -5.17
N PHE A 112 6.86 -18.09 -4.06
CA PHE A 112 7.39 -18.10 -2.71
C PHE A 112 7.13 -19.46 -2.05
N GLU A 113 7.78 -19.70 -0.92
CA GLU A 113 7.63 -20.90 -0.10
C GLU A 113 6.78 -20.59 1.13
N PHE A 114 5.77 -21.42 1.43
CA PHE A 114 4.89 -21.30 2.60
C PHE A 114 5.06 -22.55 3.49
N PRO A 115 6.09 -22.58 4.38
CA PRO A 115 6.46 -23.77 5.14
C PRO A 115 5.63 -23.94 6.42
N VAL A 116 4.75 -24.93 6.46
CA VAL A 116 3.81 -25.17 7.56
C VAL A 116 4.13 -26.48 8.28
N PHE A 117 4.14 -26.45 9.61
CA PHE A 117 4.28 -27.65 10.43
C PHE A 117 3.00 -28.49 10.42
N SER A 118 3.14 -29.78 10.12
CA SER A 118 2.07 -30.77 10.25
C SER A 118 2.34 -31.68 11.45
N ARG A 119 1.39 -31.76 12.41
CA ARG A 119 1.50 -32.74 13.52
C ARG A 119 1.41 -34.18 13.03
N ARG A 120 0.66 -34.42 11.95
CA ARG A 120 0.46 -35.73 11.37
C ARG A 120 1.78 -36.34 10.90
N TRP A 121 2.64 -35.52 10.29
CA TRP A 121 3.92 -35.94 9.74
C TRP A 121 5.12 -35.65 10.67
N GLY A 122 4.97 -34.70 11.58
CA GLY A 122 6.00 -34.34 12.56
C GLY A 122 7.13 -33.47 11.99
N HIS A 123 6.95 -32.89 10.80
CA HIS A 123 7.88 -31.95 10.18
C HIS A 123 7.11 -30.82 9.46
N LYS A 124 7.85 -29.84 8.93
CA LYS A 124 7.30 -28.82 8.04
C LYS A 124 7.17 -29.38 6.62
N ASP A 125 6.05 -29.09 5.97
CA ASP A 125 5.82 -29.25 4.54
C ASP A 125 5.75 -27.86 3.91
N SER A 126 6.33 -27.68 2.74
CA SER A 126 6.35 -26.38 2.05
C SER A 126 5.38 -26.38 0.88
N TYR A 127 4.38 -25.51 0.95
CA TYR A 127 3.52 -25.20 -0.19
C TYR A 127 4.19 -24.12 -1.03
N LYS A 128 4.22 -24.28 -2.35
CA LYS A 128 4.61 -23.18 -3.24
C LYS A 128 3.43 -22.26 -3.43
N VAL A 129 3.65 -20.96 -3.29
CA VAL A 129 2.62 -19.94 -3.47
C VAL A 129 3.07 -18.91 -4.51
N THR A 130 2.34 -18.79 -5.59
CA THR A 130 2.61 -17.84 -6.68
C THR A 130 1.61 -16.69 -6.62
N ARG A 131 2.12 -15.46 -6.55
CA ARG A 131 1.28 -14.25 -6.62
C ARG A 131 0.88 -14.00 -8.07
N ASN A 132 -0.41 -13.82 -8.35
CA ASN A 132 -0.91 -13.47 -9.68
C ASN A 132 -2.11 -12.51 -9.59
N GLU A 133 -2.60 -12.04 -10.74
CA GLU A 133 -3.70 -11.06 -10.83
C GLU A 133 -4.99 -11.50 -10.11
N GLN A 134 -5.22 -12.81 -10.00
CA GLN A 134 -6.42 -13.37 -9.37
C GLN A 134 -6.26 -13.51 -7.85
N GLY A 135 -5.03 -13.48 -7.33
CA GLY A 135 -4.72 -13.72 -5.93
C GLY A 135 -3.48 -14.60 -5.74
N TRP A 136 -3.62 -15.61 -4.88
CA TRP A 136 -2.56 -16.57 -4.58
C TRP A 136 -2.85 -17.93 -5.23
N SER A 137 -1.93 -18.42 -6.06
CA SER A 137 -1.97 -19.78 -6.61
C SER A 137 -1.08 -20.70 -5.80
N PHE A 138 -1.62 -21.81 -5.31
CA PHE A 138 -0.90 -22.73 -4.44
C PHE A 138 -0.58 -24.03 -5.17
N SER A 139 0.63 -24.55 -4.96
CA SER A 139 1.10 -25.80 -5.54
C SER A 139 1.75 -26.68 -4.49
N PHE A 140 1.31 -27.94 -4.43
CA PHE A 140 1.93 -29.00 -3.64
C PHE A 140 1.97 -30.31 -4.41
N HIS A 141 0.79 -30.89 -4.68
CA HIS A 141 0.61 -32.04 -5.57
C HIS A 141 -0.19 -31.69 -6.82
N LYS A 142 -0.97 -30.62 -6.74
CA LYS A 142 -1.71 -29.99 -7.84
C LYS A 142 -1.65 -28.49 -7.65
N ASN A 143 -1.80 -27.76 -8.75
CA ASN A 143 -1.95 -26.31 -8.71
C ASN A 143 -3.42 -25.99 -8.47
N GLU A 144 -3.69 -25.14 -7.48
CA GLU A 144 -5.02 -24.61 -7.21
C GLU A 144 -4.98 -23.10 -7.07
N GLN A 145 -5.90 -22.43 -7.75
CA GLN A 145 -6.06 -20.99 -7.66
C GLN A 145 -6.90 -20.62 -6.43
N GLY A 146 -6.39 -19.67 -5.63
CA GLY A 146 -7.15 -18.93 -4.64
C GLY A 146 -7.32 -17.46 -5.03
N ASP A 147 -8.23 -16.78 -4.36
CA ASP A 147 -8.32 -15.32 -4.38
C ASP A 147 -7.20 -14.69 -3.53
N LYS A 148 -7.25 -13.37 -3.34
CA LYS A 148 -6.26 -12.63 -2.53
C LYS A 148 -6.24 -13.09 -1.07
N THR A 149 -7.33 -13.68 -0.57
CA THR A 149 -7.43 -14.26 0.78
C THR A 149 -6.82 -15.68 0.85
N GLY A 150 -6.39 -16.23 -0.29
CA GLY A 150 -5.95 -17.61 -0.45
C GLY A 150 -7.10 -18.62 -0.56
N SER A 151 -8.35 -18.14 -0.55
CA SER A 151 -9.54 -18.98 -0.60
C SER A 151 -9.88 -19.39 -2.01
N PRO A 152 -10.40 -20.61 -2.25
CA PRO A 152 -10.50 -21.73 -1.31
C PRO A 152 -9.24 -22.63 -1.29
N ALA A 153 -8.23 -22.36 -2.13
CA ALA A 153 -7.11 -23.27 -2.41
C ALA A 153 -6.29 -23.63 -1.17
N LEU A 154 -5.74 -22.64 -0.45
CA LEU A 154 -4.88 -22.90 0.71
C LEU A 154 -5.64 -23.69 1.78
N TYR A 155 -6.85 -23.26 2.11
CA TYR A 155 -7.65 -23.87 3.17
C TYR A 155 -8.02 -25.31 2.85
N ARG A 156 -8.27 -25.66 1.58
CA ARG A 156 -8.45 -27.06 1.18
C ARG A 156 -7.20 -27.90 1.42
N PHE A 157 -6.00 -27.37 1.16
CA PHE A 157 -4.75 -28.10 1.46
C PHE A 157 -4.55 -28.27 2.95
N LEU A 158 -4.72 -27.21 3.74
CA LEU A 158 -4.60 -27.27 5.20
C LEU A 158 -5.61 -28.24 5.81
N ASP A 159 -6.87 -28.22 5.35
CA ASP A 159 -7.90 -29.13 5.84
C ASP A 159 -7.66 -30.58 5.43
N HIS A 160 -7.19 -30.82 4.20
CA HIS A 160 -6.80 -32.15 3.74
C HIS A 160 -5.67 -32.74 4.62
N ASP A 161 -4.70 -31.90 4.99
CA ASP A 161 -3.58 -32.28 5.83
C ASP A 161 -3.91 -32.22 7.33
N SER A 162 -5.16 -31.91 7.67
CA SER A 162 -5.71 -31.83 9.03
C SER A 162 -5.00 -30.81 9.92
N ILE A 163 -4.51 -29.73 9.29
CA ILE A 163 -3.81 -28.63 9.94
C ILE A 163 -4.83 -27.64 10.50
N ASN A 164 -4.61 -27.21 11.75
CA ASN A 164 -5.33 -26.10 12.37
C ASN A 164 -4.63 -24.78 12.02
N TYR A 165 -5.43 -23.77 11.69
CA TYR A 165 -4.95 -22.46 11.28
C TYR A 165 -5.83 -21.36 11.90
N PRO A 166 -5.30 -20.14 12.04
CA PRO A 166 -6.04 -19.05 12.66
C PRO A 166 -7.14 -18.52 11.74
N GLN A 167 -8.25 -18.09 12.35
CA GLN A 167 -9.45 -17.60 11.62
C GLN A 167 -9.15 -16.40 10.71
N GLU A 168 -8.26 -15.50 11.13
CA GLU A 168 -7.95 -14.25 10.40
C GLU A 168 -6.86 -14.41 9.33
N LEU A 169 -6.30 -15.62 9.12
CA LEU A 169 -5.34 -15.87 8.04
C LEU A 169 -5.77 -15.33 6.66
N PRO A 170 -7.06 -15.42 6.24
CA PRO A 170 -7.50 -14.88 4.96
C PRO A 170 -7.29 -13.37 4.84
N GLY A 171 -7.55 -12.61 5.92
CA GLY A 171 -7.40 -11.16 5.92
C GLY A 171 -5.94 -10.73 5.81
N TYR A 172 -5.03 -11.43 6.48
CA TYR A 172 -3.59 -11.12 6.40
C TYR A 172 -2.99 -11.47 5.02
N LEU A 173 -3.43 -12.57 4.39
CA LEU A 173 -3.01 -12.91 3.03
C LEU A 173 -3.47 -11.88 2.01
N GLU A 174 -4.71 -11.40 2.13
CA GLU A 174 -5.23 -10.35 1.26
C GLU A 174 -4.48 -9.04 1.47
N TRP A 175 -4.26 -8.66 2.74
CA TRP A 175 -3.48 -7.48 3.10
C TRP A 175 -2.08 -7.52 2.48
N LEU A 176 -1.34 -8.62 2.65
CA LEU A 176 -0.01 -8.77 2.06
C LEU A 176 -0.05 -8.67 0.53
N TRP A 177 -1.05 -9.27 -0.12
CA TRP A 177 -1.19 -9.20 -1.57
C TRP A 177 -1.32 -7.76 -2.05
N ILE A 178 -2.13 -6.95 -1.35
CA ILE A 178 -2.37 -5.53 -1.65
C ILE A 178 -1.12 -4.71 -1.37
N GLN A 179 -0.47 -4.91 -0.22
CA GLN A 179 0.74 -4.15 0.13
C GLN A 179 1.90 -4.43 -0.82
N ALA A 180 2.03 -5.66 -1.32
CA ALA A 180 3.01 -5.97 -2.36
C ALA A 180 2.79 -5.17 -3.65
N GLU A 181 1.54 -4.91 -4.02
CA GLU A 181 1.19 -4.06 -5.17
C GLU A 181 1.44 -2.57 -4.86
N GLU A 182 0.90 -2.08 -3.74
CA GLU A 182 0.85 -0.65 -3.42
C GLU A 182 2.20 -0.08 -3.00
N GLN A 183 3.02 -0.88 -2.30
CA GLN A 183 4.32 -0.44 -1.79
C GLN A 183 5.48 -0.93 -2.66
N GLY A 184 5.21 -1.73 -3.70
CA GLY A 184 6.25 -2.30 -4.54
C GLY A 184 7.24 -3.16 -3.76
N LEU A 185 6.73 -3.97 -2.83
CA LEU A 185 7.57 -4.79 -1.96
C LEU A 185 8.48 -5.70 -2.79
N SER A 186 9.70 -5.89 -2.31
CA SER A 186 10.65 -6.81 -2.91
C SER A 186 10.24 -8.27 -2.70
N HIS A 187 10.85 -9.19 -3.47
CA HIS A 187 10.64 -10.62 -3.28
C HIS A 187 10.96 -11.07 -1.84
N ASP A 188 12.03 -10.55 -1.25
CA ASP A 188 12.47 -10.95 0.08
C ASP A 188 11.49 -10.47 1.16
N GLU A 189 10.98 -9.24 1.06
CA GLU A 189 9.97 -8.71 2.01
C GLU A 189 8.65 -9.50 1.95
N VAL A 190 8.21 -9.87 0.75
CA VAL A 190 7.03 -10.72 0.58
C VAL A 190 7.29 -12.12 1.13
N GLN A 191 8.47 -12.71 0.88
CA GLN A 191 8.84 -14.02 1.41
C GLN A 191 8.93 -14.03 2.94
N GLU A 192 9.49 -12.99 3.56
CA GLU A 192 9.53 -12.82 5.01
C GLU A 192 8.11 -12.74 5.60
N SER A 193 7.24 -11.94 4.99
CA SER A 193 5.84 -11.83 5.42
C SER A 193 5.08 -13.16 5.29
N ILE A 194 5.32 -13.90 4.21
CA ILE A 194 4.78 -15.26 3.99
C ILE A 194 5.30 -16.23 5.06
N ASN A 195 6.57 -16.12 5.45
CA ASN A 195 7.15 -16.93 6.53
C ASN A 195 6.47 -16.64 7.87
N ASP A 196 6.22 -15.37 8.21
CA ASP A 196 5.52 -14.98 9.44
C ASP A 196 4.12 -15.60 9.50
N LEU A 197 3.38 -15.57 8.38
CA LEU A 197 2.06 -16.21 8.29
C LEU A 197 2.15 -17.74 8.41
N ALA A 198 3.14 -18.37 7.76
CA ALA A 198 3.35 -19.82 7.83
C ALA A 198 3.75 -20.28 9.24
N ASP A 199 4.55 -19.48 9.96
CA ASP A 199 4.91 -19.72 11.34
C ASP A 199 3.72 -19.53 12.28
N TRP A 200 2.84 -18.57 12.01
CA TRP A 200 1.59 -18.42 12.78
C TRP A 200 0.65 -19.62 12.61
N VAL A 201 0.50 -20.14 11.39
CA VAL A 201 -0.22 -21.40 11.15
C VAL A 201 0.44 -22.55 11.90
N SER A 202 1.77 -22.68 11.80
CA SER A 202 2.53 -23.73 12.48
C SER A 202 2.38 -23.67 14.00
N ALA A 203 2.33 -22.46 14.58
CA ALA A 203 2.12 -22.24 16.00
C ALA A 203 0.70 -22.63 16.43
N CYS A 204 -0.32 -22.32 15.61
CA CYS A 204 -1.69 -22.74 15.82
C CYS A 204 -1.79 -24.26 15.87
N GLU A 205 -1.26 -24.94 14.85
CA GLU A 205 -1.27 -26.39 14.74
C GLU A 205 -0.47 -27.07 15.86
N SER A 206 0.72 -26.57 16.17
CA SER A 206 1.55 -27.12 17.25
C SER A 206 0.88 -27.01 18.63
N SER A 207 0.04 -25.99 18.81
CA SER A 207 -0.70 -25.73 20.05
C SER A 207 -2.03 -26.49 20.15
N THR A 208 -2.41 -27.26 19.14
CA THR A 208 -3.64 -28.07 19.17
C THR A 208 -3.68 -28.97 20.42
N PRO A 209 -4.83 -29.07 21.12
CA PRO A 209 -4.93 -29.91 22.31
C PRO A 209 -4.50 -31.37 22.08
N ARG A 210 -4.02 -32.02 23.15
CA ARG A 210 -3.65 -33.44 23.17
C ARG A 210 -4.60 -34.23 24.07
N GLY A 211 -4.39 -35.55 24.20
CA GLY A 211 -5.19 -36.42 25.05
C GLY A 211 -6.44 -36.93 24.33
N VAL A 212 -7.63 -36.66 24.89
CA VAL A 212 -8.91 -37.12 24.33
C VAL A 212 -9.19 -36.59 22.92
N PHE A 213 -8.54 -35.49 22.53
CA PHE A 213 -8.65 -34.86 21.21
C PHE A 213 -7.64 -35.39 20.19
N ARG A 214 -6.81 -36.40 20.51
CA ARG A 214 -5.72 -36.86 19.64
C ARG A 214 -6.18 -37.34 18.25
N GLY A 215 -7.43 -37.77 18.10
CA GLY A 215 -8.01 -38.19 16.83
C GLY A 215 -9.02 -37.19 16.24
N PHE A 216 -9.10 -35.98 16.78
CA PHE A 216 -9.97 -34.92 16.25
C PHE A 216 -9.12 -33.98 15.39
N LYS A 217 -9.34 -34.06 14.07
CA LYS A 217 -8.42 -33.60 13.01
C LYS A 217 -7.13 -34.41 12.99
#